data_AF-A0A3D5FJN3-F1
#
_entry.id   AF-A0A3D5FJN3-F1
#
_cell.length_a   1.000
_cell.length_b   1.000
_cell.length_c   1.000
_cell.angle_alpha   90.00
_cell.angle_beta   90.00
_cell.angle_gamma   90.00
#
_symmetry.space_group_name_H-M   'P 1'
#
loop_
_entity.id
_entity.type
_entity.pdbx_description
1 polymer ?
#
loop_
_entity_poly.entity_id
_entity_poly.type
_entity_poly.pdbx_seq_one_letter_code
_entity_poly.pdbx_strand_id
1 'polypeptide(L)' 'MSKTLERLEAIEERYDEITQRLSDPEIARQPTEYQKLAREEGELKEVVSVATAYRQGNQS' A
#
# COMPACT_ATOMS: atom_id res chain seq x y z
N MET A 1 6.41 -4.21 20.27
CA MET A 1 5.38 -3.31 19.69
C MET A 1 4.04 -4.06 19.70
N SER A 2 2.91 -3.36 19.53
CA SER A 2 1.60 -4.02 19.44
C SER A 2 1.52 -4.81 18.13
N LYS A 3 1.11 -6.09 18.17
CA LYS A 3 0.94 -6.97 16.99
C LYS A 3 0.08 -6.36 15.88
N THR A 4 -0.83 -5.44 16.22
CA THR A 4 -1.66 -4.73 15.26
C THR A 4 -0.87 -3.65 14.51
N LEU A 5 0.06 -2.98 15.19
CA LEU A 5 0.90 -1.94 14.59
C LEU A 5 1.91 -2.55 13.61
N GLU A 6 2.52 -3.68 13.97
CA GLU A 6 3.44 -4.43 13.09
C GLU A 6 2.73 -4.89 11.80
N ARG A 7 1.44 -5.22 11.87
CA ARG A 7 0.64 -5.56 10.68
C ARG A 7 0.35 -4.35 9.80
N LEU A 8 0.12 -3.19 10.40
CA LEU A 8 -0.08 -1.95 9.65
C LEU A 8 1.21 -1.53 8.93
N GLU A 9 2.35 -1.62 9.61
CA GLU A 9 3.66 -1.37 9.00
C GLU A 9 3.92 -2.30 7.82
N ALA A 10 3.66 -3.61 7.96
CA ALA A 10 3.81 -4.55 6.85
C ALA A 10 2.86 -4.25 5.65
N ILE A 11 1.65 -3.75 5.93
CA ILE A 11 0.71 -3.32 4.89
C ILE A 11 1.21 -2.06 4.17
N GLU A 12 1.80 -1.13 4.91
CA GLU A 12 2.39 0.10 4.37
C GLU A 12 3.62 -0.18 3.52
N GLU A 13 4.53 -1.04 3.99
CA GLU A 13 5.70 -1.48 3.22
C GLU A 13 5.28 -2.15 1.91
N ARG A 14 4.25 -3.01 1.97
CA ARG A 14 3.71 -3.68 0.78
C ARG A 14 3.06 -2.69 -0.18
N TYR A 15 2.32 -1.71 0.33
CA TYR A 15 1.72 -0.65 -0.47
C TYR A 15 2.80 0.12 -1.24
N ASP A 16 3.84 0.57 -0.56
CA ASP A 16 4.96 1.30 -1.16
C ASP A 16 5.71 0.47 -2.21
N GLU A 17 5.94 -0.83 -1.94
CA GLU A 17 6.56 -1.76 -2.90
C GLU A 17 5.73 -1.85 -4.19
N ILE A 18 4.41 -2.03 -4.08
CA ILE A 18 3.52 -2.14 -5.23
C ILE A 18 3.47 -0.83 -6.00
N THR A 19 3.39 0.31 -5.32
CA THR A 19 3.39 1.63 -5.95
C THR A 19 4.69 1.86 -6.73
N GLN A 20 5.84 1.48 -6.17
CA GLN A 20 7.12 1.55 -6.89
C GLN A 20 7.12 0.64 -8.11
N ARG A 21 6.65 -0.61 -7.99
CA ARG A 21 6.58 -1.54 -9.13
C ARG A 21 5.64 -1.05 -10.22
N LEU A 22 4.50 -0.44 -9.89
CA LEU A 22 3.58 0.16 -10.86
C LEU A 22 4.19 1.36 -11.59
N SER A 23 5.20 2.02 -10.99
CA SER A 23 5.94 3.09 -11.64
C SER A 23 7.03 2.60 -12.61
N ASP A 24 7.36 1.30 -12.59
CA ASP A 24 8.34 0.70 -13.48
C ASP A 24 7.77 0.52 -14.91
N PRO A 25 8.40 1.12 -15.95
CA PRO A 25 8.00 0.92 -17.34
C PRO A 25 7.98 -0.54 -17.79
N GLU A 26 8.81 -1.42 -17.22
CA GLU A 26 8.82 -2.85 -17.53
C GLU A 26 7.55 -3.56 -17.02
N ILE A 27 6.99 -3.10 -15.89
CA ILE A 27 5.70 -3.57 -15.37
C ILE A 27 4.54 -3.00 -16.18
N ALA A 28 4.63 -1.72 -16.58
CA ALA A 28 3.61 -1.09 -17.42
C ALA A 28 3.45 -1.79 -18.79
N ARG A 29 4.50 -2.44 -19.29
CA ARG A 29 4.46 -3.28 -20.51
C ARG A 29 3.91 -4.69 -20.28
N GLN A 30 3.56 -5.07 -19.05
CA GLN A 30 3.00 -6.36 -18.67
C GLN A 30 1.56 -6.18 -18.18
N PRO A 31 0.55 -6.15 -19.06
CA PRO A 31 -0.82 -5.75 -18.71
C PRO A 31 -1.44 -6.58 -17.57
N THR A 32 -1.22 -7.90 -17.59
CA THR A 32 -1.75 -8.81 -16.57
C THR A 32 -1.15 -8.54 -15.19
N GLU A 33 0.17 -8.39 -15.10
CA GLU A 33 0.86 -8.10 -13.84
C GLU A 33 0.54 -6.68 -13.35
N TYR A 34 0.51 -5.70 -14.25
CA TYR A 34 0.09 -4.34 -13.94
C TYR A 34 -1.32 -4.31 -13.35
N GLN A 35 -2.28 -4.98 -13.98
CA GLN A 35 -3.68 -4.98 -13.55
C GLN A 35 -3.85 -5.69 -12.19
N LYS A 36 -3.06 -6.75 -11.94
CA LYS A 36 -3.01 -7.42 -10.64
C LYS A 36 -2.45 -6.51 -9.55
N LEU A 37 -1.31 -5.86 -9.80
CA LEU A 37 -0.67 -4.93 -8.88
C LEU A 37 -1.54 -3.70 -8.62
N ALA A 38 -2.18 -3.14 -9.65
CA ALA A 38 -3.07 -1.99 -9.52
C ALA A 38 -4.31 -2.30 -8.67
N ARG A 39 -4.84 -3.52 -8.79
CA ARG A 39 -5.92 -3.97 -7.92
C ARG A 39 -5.46 -4.12 -6.47
N GLU A 40 -4.31 -4.74 -6.26
CA GLU A 40 -3.73 -4.90 -4.92
C GLU A 40 -3.41 -3.52 -4.28
N GLU A 41 -2.87 -2.57 -5.04
CA GLU A 41 -2.64 -1.18 -4.59
C GLU A 41 -3.94 -0.53 -4.12
N GLY A 42 -5.02 -0.65 -4.90
CA GLY A 42 -6.32 -0.10 -4.53
C GLY A 42 -6.91 -0.71 -3.25
N GLU A 43 -6.76 -2.03 -3.07
CA GLU A 43 -7.20 -2.72 -1.85
C GLU A 43 -6.39 -2.28 -0.61
N LEU A 44 -5.08 -2.08 -0.75
CA LEU A 44 -4.23 -1.64 0.36
C LEU A 44 -4.36 -0.14 0.66
N LYS A 45 -4.62 0.69 -0.35
CA LYS A 45 -4.74 2.15 -0.23
C LYS A 45 -5.78 2.56 0.79
N GLU A 46 -6.92 1.87 0.85
CA GLU A 46 -7.98 2.16 1.82
C GLU A 46 -7.47 1.96 3.25
N VAL A 47 -6.76 0.85 3.50
CA VAL A 47 -6.20 0.52 4.82
C VAL A 47 -5.14 1.54 5.24
N VAL A 48 -4.20 1.86 4.33
CA VAL A 48 -3.12 2.84 4.59
C VAL A 48 -3.69 4.24 4.83
N SER A 49 -4.73 4.64 4.08
CA SER A 49 -5.40 5.93 4.26
C SER A 49 -6.04 6.05 5.64
N VAL A 50 -6.76 5.01 6.08
CA VAL A 50 -7.38 4.98 7.41
C VAL A 50 -6.32 4.97 8.52
N ALA A 51 -5.26 4.17 8.37
CA ALA A 51 -4.16 4.12 9.32
C ALA A 51 -3.45 5.48 9.46
N THR A 52 -3.25 6.17 8.35
CA THR A 52 -2.64 7.50 8.31
C THR A 52 -3.54 8.55 8.96
N ALA A 53 -4.84 8.56 8.64
CA ALA A 53 -5.81 9.45 9.27
C ALA A 53 -5.90 9.22 10.79
N TYR A 54 -5.88 7.95 11.23
CA TYR A 54 -5.87 7.59 12.64
C TYR A 54 -4.64 8.14 13.37
N ARG A 55 -3.44 7.99 12.77
CA ARG A 55 -2.20 8.54 13.34
C ARG A 55 -2.19 10.06 13.41
N GLN A 56 -2.68 10.74 12.37
CA GLN A 56 -2.77 12.20 12.34
C GLN A 56 -3.81 12.74 13.35
N GLY A 57 -4.96 12.08 13.46
CA GLY A 57 -6.01 12.46 14.41
C GLY A 57 -5.61 12.25 15.88
N ASN A 58 -4.79 11.23 16.17
CA ASN A 58 -4.22 11.01 17.50
C ASN A 58 -3.06 11.95 17.87
N GLN A 59 -2.64 12.85 16.97
CA GLN A 59 -1.60 13.86 17.23
C GLN A 59 -2.18 15.25 17.57
N SER A 60 -3.51 15.38 17.71
CA SER A 60 -4.20 16.63 18.08
C SER A 60 -4.64 16.65 19.54
#